data_AF-A0A9E6ZGB2-F1
#
_entry.id   AF-A0A9E6ZGB2-F1
#
_cell.length_a   1.000
_cell.length_b   1.000
_cell.length_c   1.000
_cell.angle_alpha   90.00
_cell.angle_beta   90.00
_cell.angle_gamma   90.00
#
_symmetry.space_group_name_H-M   'P 1'
#
loop_
_entity.id
_entity.type
_entity.pdbx_description
1 polymer ?
#
loop_
_entity_poly.entity_id
_entity_poly.type
_entity_poly.pdbx_seq_one_letter_code
_entity_poly.pdbx_strand_id
1 'polypeptide(L)'
;MQATLECAGNKRSLFKKKAQGNQFGLGAISHAVWGGVRLRDLLNEAGIAEEAKEVIFQGMDAGSRNDMPGQLHFARSLPVAQALAPDTLLAYEMNGSPLPDKHGFPLRLIVPGWYGIASVKWLHKITVTDEPFTGPFQVVDYVVLKKPNNFAHATPVTTVFVNSTIANPTDQQELALGTHRIAGYAWNGPHALKKVEVSTDGGKHWREASFLDPDIPYSWRRWTYEWTVQKPGQYAIMSKATNELGESQPMEAPWNVKGYLNHSIHCVQVHVVKLDPKFFH
;
A
#
# COMPACT_ATOMS: atom_id res chain seq x y z
N MET A 1 6.37 -14.62 -8.09
CA MET A 1 5.32 -13.60 -8.33
C MET A 1 5.80 -12.25 -7.81
N GLN A 2 5.59 -11.15 -8.54
CA GLN A 2 5.88 -9.80 -8.04
C GLN A 2 4.68 -9.25 -7.29
N ALA A 3 4.89 -8.59 -6.15
CA ALA A 3 3.80 -7.92 -5.44
C ALA A 3 4.29 -6.77 -4.58
N THR A 4 3.51 -5.68 -4.61
CA THR A 4 3.65 -4.53 -3.71
C THR A 4 2.81 -4.76 -2.45
N LEU A 5 3.42 -4.58 -1.28
CA LEU A 5 2.72 -4.60 0.00
C LEU A 5 2.73 -3.19 0.61
N GLU A 6 1.54 -2.61 0.74
CA GLU A 6 1.32 -1.33 1.42
C GLU A 6 0.67 -1.55 2.78
N CYS A 7 1.16 -0.87 3.82
CA CYS A 7 0.48 -0.82 5.11
C CYS A 7 -0.79 0.05 5.00
N ALA A 8 -1.90 -0.38 5.59
CA ALA A 8 -3.13 0.42 5.66
C ALA A 8 -2.91 1.83 6.27
N GLY A 9 -1.91 1.97 7.16
CA GLY A 9 -1.53 3.23 7.78
C GLY A 9 -0.45 4.02 7.04
N ASN A 10 -0.05 3.61 5.83
CA ASN A 10 0.84 4.41 4.99
C ASN A 10 0.25 5.81 4.78
N LYS A 11 1.09 6.84 4.74
CA LYS A 11 0.69 8.25 4.65
C LYS A 11 -0.21 8.75 5.81
N ARG A 12 -0.30 8.04 6.95
CA ARG A 12 -1.09 8.50 8.11
C ARG A 12 -0.67 9.87 8.60
N SER A 13 0.64 10.17 8.62
CA SER A 13 1.14 11.46 9.08
C SER A 13 0.71 12.62 8.17
N LEU A 14 0.27 12.35 6.95
CA LEU A 14 -0.13 13.36 5.96
C LEU A 14 -1.59 13.80 6.09
N PHE A 15 -2.40 13.16 6.94
CA PHE A 15 -3.71 13.71 7.27
C PHE A 15 -3.57 15.07 7.97
N LYS A 16 -4.37 16.05 7.54
CA LYS A 16 -4.47 17.37 8.20
C LYS A 16 -4.87 17.22 9.66
N LYS A 17 -5.98 16.50 9.91
CA LYS A 17 -6.39 16.08 11.24
C LYS A 17 -5.62 14.81 11.64
N LYS A 18 -4.82 14.87 12.71
CA LYS A 18 -4.06 13.70 13.15
C LYS A 18 -4.97 12.61 13.70
N ALA A 19 -4.59 11.37 13.41
CA ALA A 19 -5.20 10.16 13.93
C ALA A 19 -4.17 9.36 14.72
N GLN A 20 -4.62 8.55 15.67
CA GLN A 20 -3.74 7.72 16.49
C GLN A 20 -3.08 6.59 15.69
N GLY A 21 -1.98 6.05 16.22
CA GLY A 21 -1.18 4.99 15.61
C GLY A 21 0.17 5.48 15.09
N ASN A 22 0.95 4.59 14.50
CA ASN A 22 2.27 4.91 13.95
C ASN A 22 2.16 5.99 12.86
N GLN A 23 2.89 7.10 13.00
CA GLN A 23 2.83 8.24 12.09
C GLN A 23 3.68 8.00 10.83
N PHE A 24 3.35 6.95 10.08
CA PHE A 24 4.03 6.65 8.82
C PHE A 24 3.86 7.80 7.82
N GLY A 25 4.98 8.22 7.24
CA GLY A 25 5.04 9.05 6.04
C GLY A 25 4.83 8.20 4.78
N LEU A 26 5.75 8.31 3.83
CA LEU A 26 5.64 7.67 2.49
C LEU A 26 6.24 6.26 2.42
N GLY A 27 6.89 5.79 3.49
CA GLY A 27 7.76 4.60 3.47
C GLY A 27 7.13 3.31 3.96
N ALA A 28 5.84 3.27 4.33
CA ALA A 28 5.19 2.05 4.78
C ALA A 28 4.65 1.21 3.60
N ILE A 29 5.51 1.03 2.60
CA ILE A 29 5.26 0.30 1.36
C ILE A 29 6.56 -0.32 0.87
N SER A 30 6.47 -1.51 0.30
CA SER A 30 7.62 -2.20 -0.30
C SER A 30 7.19 -3.12 -1.43
N HIS A 31 8.13 -3.47 -2.30
CA HIS A 31 7.92 -4.37 -3.42
C HIS A 31 8.95 -5.50 -3.38
N ALA A 32 8.53 -6.72 -3.71
CA ALA A 32 9.42 -7.88 -3.79
C ALA A 32 8.92 -8.94 -4.77
N VAL A 33 9.82 -9.84 -5.12
CA VAL A 33 9.51 -11.10 -5.79
C VAL A 33 9.30 -12.18 -4.72
N TRP A 34 8.15 -12.82 -4.72
CA TRP A 34 7.78 -13.86 -3.76
C TRP A 34 7.81 -15.25 -4.43
N GLY A 35 8.45 -16.20 -3.76
CA GLY A 35 8.49 -17.63 -4.12
C GLY A 35 7.77 -18.46 -3.05
N GLY A 36 6.97 -19.43 -3.50
CA GLY A 36 6.03 -20.14 -2.62
C GLY A 36 5.11 -21.12 -3.34
N VAL A 37 4.15 -21.66 -2.61
CA VAL A 37 3.05 -22.47 -3.15
C VAL A 37 1.76 -21.66 -3.18
N ARG A 38 0.89 -21.89 -4.19
CA ARG A 38 -0.42 -21.24 -4.23
C ARG A 38 -1.27 -21.77 -3.08
N LEU A 39 -1.93 -20.86 -2.35
CA LEU A 39 -2.81 -21.27 -1.26
C LEU A 39 -3.96 -22.16 -1.78
N ARG A 40 -4.51 -21.83 -2.96
CA ARG A 40 -5.55 -22.63 -3.61
C ARG A 40 -5.18 -24.09 -3.72
N ASP A 41 -3.94 -24.40 -4.10
CA ASP A 41 -3.53 -25.79 -4.34
C ASP A 41 -3.51 -26.57 -3.01
N LEU A 42 -3.07 -25.94 -1.91
CA LEU A 42 -3.15 -26.51 -0.56
C LEU A 42 -4.61 -26.71 -0.09
N LEU A 43 -5.49 -25.73 -0.32
CA LEU A 43 -6.89 -25.83 0.09
C LEU A 43 -7.66 -26.88 -0.71
N ASN A 44 -7.36 -27.03 -2.00
CA ASN A 44 -7.93 -28.07 -2.84
C ASN A 44 -7.48 -29.46 -2.38
N GLU A 45 -6.20 -29.63 -2.06
CA GLU A 45 -5.67 -30.89 -1.52
C GLU A 45 -6.30 -31.22 -0.15
N ALA A 46 -6.53 -30.21 0.69
CA ALA A 46 -7.19 -30.38 1.97
C ALA A 46 -8.69 -30.72 1.86
N GLY A 47 -9.30 -30.55 0.68
CA GLY A 47 -10.71 -30.84 0.43
C GLY A 47 -11.66 -29.97 1.25
N ILE A 48 -11.54 -28.63 1.15
CA ILE A 48 -12.44 -27.73 1.88
C ILE A 48 -13.91 -27.97 1.52
N ALA A 49 -14.79 -27.87 2.53
CA ALA A 49 -16.22 -28.07 2.36
C ALA A 49 -16.85 -26.95 1.49
N GLU A 50 -17.92 -27.25 0.77
CA GLU A 50 -18.60 -26.30 -0.13
C GLU A 50 -19.21 -25.13 0.64
N GLU A 51 -19.63 -25.36 1.88
CA GLU A 51 -20.21 -24.37 2.80
C GLU A 51 -19.18 -23.44 3.44
N ALA A 52 -17.88 -23.65 3.20
CA ALA A 52 -16.82 -22.81 3.75
C ALA A 52 -16.99 -21.34 3.30
N LYS A 53 -16.93 -20.42 4.26
CA LYS A 53 -17.08 -18.97 4.01
C LYS A 53 -15.77 -18.21 4.12
N GLU A 54 -14.96 -18.53 5.12
CA GLU A 54 -13.68 -17.86 5.37
C GLU A 54 -12.54 -18.84 5.65
N VAL A 55 -11.33 -18.37 5.39
CA VAL A 55 -10.07 -19.04 5.75
C VAL A 55 -9.31 -18.11 6.69
N ILE A 56 -9.05 -18.57 7.91
CA ILE A 56 -8.35 -17.86 8.98
C ILE A 56 -6.88 -18.25 8.95
N PHE A 57 -6.00 -17.25 9.01
CA PHE A 57 -4.56 -17.37 9.04
C PHE A 57 -4.04 -16.81 10.35
N GLN A 58 -3.30 -17.62 11.11
CA GLN A 58 -2.75 -17.23 12.40
C GLN A 58 -1.22 -17.28 12.38
N GLY A 59 -0.60 -16.20 12.82
CA GLY A 59 0.84 -16.07 13.03
C GLY A 59 1.28 -16.58 14.40
N MET A 60 2.54 -17.01 14.52
CA MET A 60 3.12 -17.46 15.78
C MET A 60 3.33 -16.30 16.77
N ASP A 61 3.37 -15.07 16.28
CA ASP A 61 3.48 -13.89 17.12
C ASP A 61 2.21 -13.70 17.95
N ALA A 62 2.41 -13.35 19.21
CA ALA A 62 1.34 -13.16 20.15
C ALA A 62 1.66 -12.05 21.16
N GLY A 63 0.65 -11.29 21.56
CA GLY A 63 0.80 -10.17 22.48
C GLY A 63 -0.46 -9.93 23.30
N SER A 64 -0.32 -9.17 24.37
CA SER A 64 -1.46 -8.71 25.17
C SER A 64 -2.06 -7.44 24.60
N ARG A 65 -3.36 -7.24 24.82
CA ARG A 65 -4.04 -5.97 24.58
C ARG A 65 -4.64 -5.45 25.88
N ASN A 66 -4.86 -4.14 25.96
CA ASN A 66 -5.46 -3.53 27.15
C ASN A 66 -6.99 -3.69 27.20
N ASP A 67 -7.62 -3.98 26.06
CA ASP A 67 -9.07 -4.10 25.88
C ASP A 67 -9.57 -5.55 25.90
N MET A 68 -8.67 -6.54 25.97
CA MET A 68 -9.01 -7.96 25.95
C MET A 68 -8.09 -8.78 26.87
N PRO A 69 -8.62 -9.76 27.62
CA PRO A 69 -7.80 -10.59 28.50
C PRO A 69 -6.94 -11.59 27.70
N GLY A 70 -5.78 -11.95 28.27
CA GLY A 70 -4.92 -13.01 27.77
C GLY A 70 -3.95 -12.58 26.66
N GLN A 71 -3.22 -13.57 26.15
CA GLN A 71 -2.31 -13.40 25.02
C GLN A 71 -3.04 -13.74 23.73
N LEU A 72 -2.98 -12.84 22.75
CA LEU A 72 -3.67 -12.96 21.48
C LEU A 72 -2.65 -13.12 20.36
N HIS A 73 -2.82 -14.15 19.55
CA HIS A 73 -2.08 -14.30 18.31
C HIS A 73 -2.56 -13.30 17.26
N PHE A 74 -1.67 -12.84 16.38
CA PHE A 74 -2.10 -12.12 15.20
C PHE A 74 -2.83 -13.09 14.25
N ALA A 75 -4.09 -12.79 13.96
CA ALA A 75 -4.89 -13.59 13.04
C ALA A 75 -5.77 -12.70 12.15
N ARG A 76 -5.90 -13.12 10.89
CA ARG A 76 -6.73 -12.47 9.87
C ARG A 76 -7.45 -13.53 9.05
N SER A 77 -8.62 -13.20 8.52
CA SER A 77 -9.32 -14.07 7.59
C SER A 77 -9.41 -13.46 6.20
N LEU A 78 -9.53 -14.35 5.21
CA LEU A 78 -9.93 -14.04 3.85
C LEU A 78 -11.26 -14.74 3.54
N PRO A 79 -12.15 -14.12 2.75
CA PRO A 79 -13.23 -14.86 2.09
C PRO A 79 -12.66 -16.00 1.24
N VAL A 80 -13.34 -17.15 1.16
CA VAL A 80 -12.87 -18.32 0.39
C VAL A 80 -12.52 -17.96 -1.05
N ALA A 81 -13.31 -17.11 -1.71
CA ALA A 81 -13.02 -16.65 -3.07
C ALA A 81 -11.64 -15.96 -3.20
N GLN A 82 -11.24 -15.17 -2.20
CA GLN A 82 -9.92 -14.53 -2.17
C GLN A 82 -8.81 -15.53 -1.80
N ALA A 83 -9.09 -16.48 -0.90
CA ALA A 83 -8.16 -17.54 -0.53
C ALA A 83 -7.84 -18.47 -1.71
N LEU A 84 -8.84 -18.76 -2.55
CA LEU A 84 -8.73 -19.57 -3.77
C LEU A 84 -8.27 -18.74 -5.00
N ALA A 85 -8.04 -17.44 -4.86
CA ALA A 85 -7.54 -16.62 -5.96
C ALA A 85 -6.18 -17.17 -6.43
N PRO A 86 -5.91 -17.16 -7.75
CA PRO A 86 -4.72 -17.79 -8.32
C PRO A 86 -3.40 -17.24 -7.75
N ASP A 87 -3.40 -15.98 -7.32
CA ASP A 87 -2.21 -15.25 -6.91
C ASP A 87 -2.05 -15.15 -5.39
N THR A 88 -2.96 -15.71 -4.59
CA THR A 88 -2.78 -15.83 -3.14
C THR A 88 -1.75 -16.92 -2.85
N LEU A 89 -0.67 -16.54 -2.15
CA LEU A 89 0.54 -17.37 -2.05
C LEU A 89 0.93 -17.62 -0.59
N LEU A 90 1.33 -18.85 -0.29
CA LEU A 90 2.12 -19.18 0.89
C LEU A 90 3.60 -19.09 0.51
N ALA A 91 4.21 -17.96 0.85
CA ALA A 91 5.58 -17.64 0.48
C ALA A 91 6.57 -18.14 1.53
N TYR A 92 7.67 -18.75 1.07
CA TYR A 92 8.86 -19.10 1.86
C TYR A 92 10.14 -18.46 1.31
N GLU A 93 10.06 -17.76 0.16
CA GLU A 93 11.14 -16.95 -0.42
C GLU A 93 10.72 -15.50 -0.67
N MET A 94 11.70 -14.59 -0.53
CA MET A 94 11.61 -13.19 -0.91
C MET A 94 12.89 -12.79 -1.66
N ASN A 95 12.73 -12.29 -2.89
CA ASN A 95 13.79 -11.91 -3.81
C ASN A 95 14.82 -13.02 -4.08
N GLY A 96 14.35 -14.26 -4.25
CA GLY A 96 15.19 -15.42 -4.58
C GLY A 96 16.03 -15.95 -3.42
N SER A 97 15.72 -15.55 -2.19
CA SER A 97 16.34 -16.05 -0.97
C SER A 97 15.27 -16.46 0.04
N PRO A 98 15.59 -17.33 1.03
CA PRO A 98 14.68 -17.61 2.13
C PRO A 98 14.18 -16.32 2.79
N LEU A 99 12.94 -16.35 3.30
CA LEU A 99 12.38 -15.19 4.02
C LEU A 99 13.33 -14.74 5.14
N PRO A 100 13.61 -13.43 5.26
CA PRO A 100 14.21 -12.91 6.49
C PRO A 100 13.24 -13.02 7.67
N ASP A 101 13.75 -13.15 8.90
CA ASP A 101 12.95 -13.30 10.11
C ASP A 101 11.86 -12.24 10.26
N LYS A 102 12.21 -10.96 10.10
CA LYS A 102 11.29 -9.83 10.20
C LYS A 102 10.20 -9.82 9.12
N HIS A 103 10.44 -10.55 8.03
CA HIS A 103 9.52 -10.71 6.90
C HIS A 103 8.68 -11.98 6.97
N GLY A 104 8.82 -12.79 8.03
CA GLY A 104 7.90 -13.88 8.34
C GLY A 104 8.45 -15.29 8.10
N PHE A 105 9.77 -15.49 8.20
CA PHE A 105 10.36 -16.82 8.15
C PHE A 105 9.68 -17.80 9.14
N PRO A 106 9.48 -19.09 8.79
CA PRO A 106 9.80 -19.70 7.51
C PRO A 106 8.70 -19.55 6.45
N LEU A 107 7.50 -19.11 6.84
CA LEU A 107 6.34 -19.07 5.98
C LEU A 107 5.46 -17.86 6.28
N ARG A 108 4.98 -17.20 5.22
CA ARG A 108 3.98 -16.14 5.32
C ARG A 108 2.90 -16.29 4.25
N LEU A 109 1.75 -15.70 4.52
CA LEU A 109 0.77 -15.41 3.50
C LEU A 109 1.16 -14.15 2.73
N ILE A 110 0.91 -14.16 1.42
CA ILE A 110 0.93 -13.00 0.52
C ILE A 110 -0.44 -12.93 -0.16
N VAL A 111 -1.10 -11.79 0.01
CA VAL A 111 -2.42 -11.50 -0.58
C VAL A 111 -2.28 -10.28 -1.50
N PRO A 112 -1.95 -10.50 -2.79
CA PRO A 112 -1.68 -9.39 -3.70
C PRO A 112 -2.90 -8.47 -3.87
N GLY A 113 -2.64 -7.16 -3.97
CA GLY A 113 -3.67 -6.14 -4.14
C GLY A 113 -4.47 -5.81 -2.87
N TRP A 114 -4.28 -6.52 -1.75
CA TRP A 114 -4.82 -6.17 -0.44
C TRP A 114 -3.76 -5.50 0.42
N TYR A 115 -4.18 -4.65 1.37
CA TYR A 115 -3.25 -4.04 2.32
C TYR A 115 -2.52 -5.12 3.12
N GLY A 116 -1.25 -4.86 3.44
CA GLY A 116 -0.29 -5.85 3.95
C GLY A 116 -0.69 -6.52 5.27
N ILE A 117 -1.70 -6.00 5.97
CA ILE A 117 -2.30 -6.60 7.16
C ILE A 117 -2.89 -7.97 6.85
N ALA A 118 -3.36 -8.21 5.62
CA ALA A 118 -3.90 -9.50 5.17
C ALA A 118 -2.79 -10.52 4.91
N SER A 119 -1.54 -10.08 4.73
CA SER A 119 -0.39 -10.93 4.44
C SER A 119 0.30 -11.38 5.73
N VAL A 120 -0.35 -12.29 6.47
CA VAL A 120 0.07 -12.81 7.80
C VAL A 120 1.49 -13.39 7.76
N LYS A 121 2.36 -12.93 8.67
CA LYS A 121 3.74 -13.42 8.83
C LYS A 121 3.80 -14.54 9.86
N TRP A 122 4.91 -15.29 9.87
CA TRP A 122 5.17 -16.37 10.84
C TRP A 122 3.99 -17.35 10.89
N LEU A 123 3.45 -17.68 9.73
CA LEU A 123 2.20 -18.42 9.59
C LEU A 123 2.39 -19.84 10.11
N HIS A 124 1.55 -20.26 11.05
CA HIS A 124 1.62 -21.61 11.62
C HIS A 124 0.29 -22.35 11.68
N LYS A 125 -0.85 -21.66 11.49
CA LYS A 125 -2.16 -22.30 11.49
C LYS A 125 -3.06 -21.67 10.44
N ILE A 126 -3.72 -22.52 9.67
CA ILE A 126 -4.77 -22.18 8.71
C ILE A 126 -6.03 -22.92 9.16
N THR A 127 -7.15 -22.21 9.33
CA THR A 127 -8.44 -22.79 9.73
C THR A 127 -9.50 -22.40 8.71
N VAL A 128 -10.24 -23.36 8.17
CA VAL A 128 -11.38 -23.11 7.30
C VAL A 128 -12.65 -23.13 8.14
N THR A 129 -13.54 -22.18 7.90
CA THR A 129 -14.76 -21.98 8.71
C THR A 129 -15.95 -21.59 7.82
N ASP A 130 -17.12 -22.05 8.20
CA ASP A 130 -18.42 -21.65 7.66
C ASP A 130 -19.00 -20.41 8.39
N GLU A 131 -18.39 -19.98 9.49
CA GLU A 131 -18.75 -18.79 10.24
C GLU A 131 -17.78 -17.61 10.02
N PRO A 132 -18.25 -16.34 10.07
CA PRO A 132 -17.38 -15.17 9.99
C PRO A 132 -16.36 -15.11 11.12
N PHE A 133 -15.11 -14.78 10.81
CA PHE A 133 -14.08 -14.61 11.82
C PHE A 133 -14.20 -13.25 12.54
N THR A 134 -14.31 -13.26 13.86
CA THR A 134 -14.55 -12.06 14.69
C THR A 134 -13.34 -11.62 15.51
N GLY A 135 -12.12 -12.07 15.14
CA GLY A 135 -10.90 -11.68 15.85
C GLY A 135 -10.62 -10.17 15.85
N PRO A 136 -9.89 -9.63 16.85
CA PRO A 136 -9.71 -8.17 17.02
C PRO A 136 -9.04 -7.49 15.84
N PHE A 137 -8.05 -8.13 15.22
CA PHE A 137 -7.38 -7.62 14.02
C PHE A 137 -8.26 -7.70 12.76
N GLN A 138 -9.37 -8.45 12.82
CA GLN A 138 -10.38 -8.55 11.77
C GLN A 138 -11.44 -7.44 11.89
N VAL A 139 -12.04 -7.29 13.08
CA VAL A 139 -13.26 -6.48 13.27
C VAL A 139 -13.07 -5.20 14.10
N VAL A 140 -11.96 -5.04 14.83
CA VAL A 140 -11.71 -3.88 15.70
C VAL A 140 -10.63 -2.95 15.14
N ASP A 141 -9.49 -3.50 14.72
CA ASP A 141 -8.32 -2.68 14.41
C ASP A 141 -8.28 -2.21 12.96
N TYR A 142 -8.36 -3.13 11.99
CA TYR A 142 -8.21 -2.85 10.56
C TYR A 142 -9.55 -2.66 9.89
N VAL A 143 -10.33 -1.74 10.46
CA VAL A 143 -11.60 -1.27 9.94
C VAL A 143 -11.60 0.25 9.83
N VAL A 144 -12.34 0.78 8.87
CA VAL A 144 -12.58 2.20 8.71
C VAL A 144 -13.73 2.61 9.63
N LEU A 145 -13.46 3.59 10.50
CA LEU A 145 -14.44 4.19 11.40
C LEU A 145 -14.57 5.68 11.13
N LYS A 146 -15.80 6.17 10.93
CA LYS A 146 -16.09 7.61 10.79
C LYS A 146 -16.15 8.33 12.15
N LYS A 147 -16.56 7.62 13.20
CA LYS A 147 -16.68 8.12 14.58
C LYS A 147 -16.06 7.11 15.56
N PRO A 148 -15.44 7.56 16.66
CA PRO A 148 -14.90 6.66 17.68
C PRO A 148 -15.95 5.66 18.17
N ASN A 149 -15.53 4.41 18.40
CA ASN A 149 -16.35 3.32 18.94
C ASN A 149 -17.61 2.93 18.13
N ASN A 150 -17.79 3.44 16.90
CA ASN A 150 -18.95 3.14 16.06
C ASN A 150 -18.73 1.92 15.16
N PHE A 151 -18.63 0.73 15.75
CA PHE A 151 -18.32 -0.51 15.02
C PHE A 151 -19.47 -1.06 14.17
N ALA A 152 -20.73 -0.68 14.46
CA ALA A 152 -21.90 -1.12 13.68
C ALA A 152 -21.85 -0.67 12.21
N HIS A 153 -21.07 0.37 11.90
CA HIS A 153 -20.85 0.87 10.54
C HIS A 153 -19.37 0.78 10.12
N ALA A 154 -18.61 -0.09 10.77
CA ALA A 154 -17.22 -0.36 10.40
C ALA A 154 -17.16 -1.03 9.02
N THR A 155 -16.21 -0.59 8.19
CA THR A 155 -15.92 -1.26 6.91
C THR A 155 -14.53 -1.89 6.98
N PRO A 156 -14.37 -3.18 6.64
CA PRO A 156 -13.06 -3.82 6.64
C PRO A 156 -12.07 -3.13 5.70
N VAL A 157 -10.81 -3.03 6.13
CA VAL A 157 -9.70 -2.65 5.24
C VAL A 157 -9.29 -3.88 4.43
N THR A 158 -9.44 -3.80 3.10
CA THR A 158 -9.17 -4.90 2.17
C THR A 158 -8.24 -4.46 1.04
N THR A 159 -8.80 -4.06 -0.10
CA THR A 159 -8.10 -3.74 -1.35
C THR A 159 -7.35 -2.41 -1.27
N VAL A 160 -6.12 -2.41 -1.78
CA VAL A 160 -5.29 -1.21 -1.92
C VAL A 160 -5.91 -0.26 -2.94
N PHE A 161 -5.98 1.02 -2.60
CA PHE A 161 -6.45 2.05 -3.52
C PHE A 161 -5.37 2.47 -4.51
N VAL A 162 -5.78 2.99 -5.66
CA VAL A 162 -4.84 3.62 -6.61
C VAL A 162 -4.07 4.74 -5.93
N ASN A 163 -2.75 4.72 -6.08
CA ASN A 163 -1.87 5.61 -5.36
C ASN A 163 -0.59 5.87 -6.17
N SER A 164 0.05 7.00 -5.88
CA SER A 164 1.35 7.37 -6.42
C SER A 164 2.13 8.22 -5.42
N THR A 165 3.44 8.17 -5.54
CA THR A 165 4.38 8.99 -4.76
C THR A 165 5.50 9.47 -5.66
N ILE A 166 5.90 10.72 -5.44
CA ILE A 166 7.09 11.34 -6.04
C ILE A 166 8.28 10.91 -5.19
N ALA A 167 9.26 10.26 -5.81
CA ALA A 167 10.50 9.86 -5.16
C ALA A 167 11.62 10.91 -5.38
N ASN A 168 11.56 11.62 -6.51
CA ASN A 168 12.46 12.72 -6.83
C ASN A 168 11.70 13.77 -7.66
N PRO A 169 11.81 15.08 -7.34
CA PRO A 169 12.57 15.68 -6.23
C PRO A 169 11.96 15.39 -4.84
N THR A 170 12.73 15.64 -3.78
CA THR A 170 12.23 15.59 -2.39
C THR A 170 11.56 16.90 -1.99
N ASP A 171 10.72 16.87 -0.96
CA ASP A 171 10.10 18.10 -0.43
C ASP A 171 11.17 19.10 0.04
N GLN A 172 10.93 20.38 -0.25
CA GLN A 172 11.83 21.52 -0.04
C GLN A 172 13.17 21.45 -0.80
N GLN A 173 13.34 20.54 -1.77
CA GLN A 173 14.58 20.47 -2.55
C GLN A 173 14.78 21.75 -3.38
N GLU A 174 16.01 22.27 -3.39
CA GLU A 174 16.41 23.32 -4.31
C GLU A 174 16.80 22.73 -5.67
N LEU A 175 16.30 23.33 -6.75
CA LEU A 175 16.57 22.95 -8.13
C LEU A 175 17.10 24.14 -8.91
N ALA A 176 18.02 23.92 -9.84
CA ALA A 176 18.47 24.96 -10.75
C ALA A 176 17.39 25.26 -11.82
N LEU A 177 17.56 26.34 -12.58
CA LEU A 177 16.85 26.48 -13.85
C LEU A 177 17.29 25.39 -14.84
N GLY A 178 16.38 24.99 -15.73
CA GLY A 178 16.65 23.99 -16.76
C GLY A 178 15.72 22.78 -16.67
N THR A 179 16.19 21.66 -17.21
CA THR A 179 15.41 20.43 -17.34
C THR A 179 15.69 19.49 -16.19
N HIS A 180 14.63 19.07 -15.50
CA HIS A 180 14.68 18.15 -14.36
C HIS A 180 13.83 16.92 -14.62
N ARG A 181 14.31 15.79 -14.11
CA ARG A 181 13.54 14.55 -14.12
C ARG A 181 12.73 14.41 -12.83
N ILE A 182 11.42 14.50 -12.95
CA ILE A 182 10.49 14.12 -11.88
C ILE A 182 10.27 12.61 -12.03
N ALA A 183 10.37 11.86 -10.93
CA ALA A 183 10.24 10.41 -10.94
C ALA A 183 9.59 9.90 -9.66
N GLY A 184 8.93 8.75 -9.78
CA GLY A 184 8.23 8.14 -8.68
C GLY A 184 7.76 6.74 -9.00
N TYR A 185 6.82 6.27 -8.19
CA TYR A 185 6.17 4.98 -8.34
C TYR A 185 4.66 5.13 -8.17
N ALA A 186 3.91 4.28 -8.83
CA ALA A 186 2.46 4.17 -8.74
C ALA A 186 2.07 2.71 -8.52
N TRP A 187 0.98 2.47 -7.80
CA TRP A 187 0.47 1.14 -7.49
C TRP A 187 -1.03 1.21 -7.22
N ASN A 188 -1.70 0.07 -7.23
CA ASN A 188 -3.10 -0.06 -6.85
C ASN A 188 -3.40 -1.51 -6.43
N GLY A 189 -4.67 -1.84 -6.24
CA GLY A 189 -5.16 -3.20 -6.03
C GLY A 189 -5.05 -4.09 -7.29
N PRO A 190 -6.06 -4.90 -7.61
CA PRO A 190 -5.95 -5.98 -8.60
C PRO A 190 -6.03 -5.53 -10.07
N HIS A 191 -6.24 -4.25 -10.35
CA HIS A 191 -6.40 -3.72 -11.72
C HIS A 191 -5.09 -3.17 -12.26
N ALA A 192 -4.98 -3.01 -13.58
CA ALA A 192 -3.82 -2.34 -14.18
C ALA A 192 -3.85 -0.81 -13.99
N LEU A 193 -2.66 -0.21 -13.98
CA LEU A 193 -2.50 1.24 -13.99
C LEU A 193 -2.60 1.78 -15.41
N LYS A 194 -3.55 2.68 -15.64
CA LYS A 194 -3.77 3.31 -16.95
C LYS A 194 -2.78 4.43 -17.22
N LYS A 195 -2.62 5.35 -16.26
CA LYS A 195 -1.71 6.51 -16.39
C LYS A 195 -1.29 7.09 -15.05
N VAL A 196 -0.19 7.85 -15.10
CA VAL A 196 0.21 8.78 -14.04
C VAL A 196 0.29 10.16 -14.67
N GLU A 197 -0.30 11.15 -14.00
CA GLU A 197 -0.24 12.55 -14.41
C GLU A 197 0.57 13.34 -13.38
N VAL A 198 1.36 14.30 -13.87
CA VAL A 198 2.16 15.23 -13.08
C VAL A 198 1.65 16.64 -13.30
N SER A 199 1.52 17.39 -12.22
CA SER A 199 1.32 18.84 -12.25
C SER A 199 2.55 19.52 -11.62
N THR A 200 2.98 20.63 -12.19
CA THR A 200 4.09 21.45 -11.66
C THR A 200 3.62 22.84 -11.23
N ASP A 201 2.30 23.05 -11.13
CA ASP A 201 1.68 24.35 -10.85
C ASP A 201 0.55 24.25 -9.80
N GLY A 202 0.68 23.29 -8.89
CA GLY A 202 -0.27 23.09 -7.80
C GLY A 202 -1.62 22.50 -8.23
N GLY A 203 -1.62 21.70 -9.30
CA GLY A 203 -2.79 20.95 -9.77
C GLY A 203 -3.66 21.68 -10.80
N LYS A 204 -3.21 22.83 -11.33
CA LYS A 204 -3.97 23.59 -12.34
C LYS A 204 -3.89 22.90 -13.71
N HIS A 205 -2.70 22.43 -14.09
CA HIS A 205 -2.50 21.67 -15.31
C HIS A 205 -1.83 20.34 -15.02
N TRP A 206 -2.26 19.31 -15.75
CA TRP A 206 -1.77 17.95 -15.64
C TRP A 206 -1.19 17.50 -16.98
N ARG A 207 -0.06 16.78 -16.92
CA ARG A 207 0.62 16.20 -18.08
C ARG A 207 0.94 14.75 -17.78
N GLU A 208 0.77 13.88 -18.76
CA GLU A 208 1.02 12.46 -18.60
C GLU A 208 2.53 12.18 -18.44
N ALA A 209 2.86 11.34 -17.46
CA ALA A 209 4.19 10.82 -17.24
C ALA A 209 4.36 9.48 -17.98
N SER A 210 5.60 9.13 -18.31
CA SER A 210 5.93 7.85 -18.94
C SER A 210 6.21 6.78 -17.89
N PHE A 211 5.63 5.59 -18.04
CA PHE A 211 6.03 4.43 -17.25
C PHE A 211 7.40 3.91 -17.69
N LEU A 212 8.21 3.49 -16.71
CA LEU A 212 9.54 2.90 -16.92
C LEU A 212 9.50 1.37 -16.88
N ASP A 213 8.47 0.80 -16.26
CA ASP A 213 8.32 -0.63 -16.05
C ASP A 213 7.15 -1.19 -16.89
N PRO A 214 7.23 -2.47 -17.30
CA PRO A 214 6.09 -3.18 -17.86
C PRO A 214 4.92 -3.21 -16.87
N ASP A 215 3.72 -3.46 -17.38
CA ASP A 215 2.56 -3.66 -16.56
C ASP A 215 2.52 -5.11 -16.05
N ILE A 216 2.93 -5.30 -14.80
CA ILE A 216 2.96 -6.61 -14.14
C ILE A 216 1.90 -6.58 -13.03
N PRO A 217 0.94 -7.52 -13.01
CA PRO A 217 -0.10 -7.56 -11.98
C PRO A 217 0.47 -7.44 -10.57
N TYR A 218 -0.13 -6.56 -9.77
CA TYR A 218 0.25 -6.26 -8.37
C TYR A 218 1.64 -5.65 -8.14
N SER A 219 2.46 -5.52 -9.19
CA SER A 219 3.71 -4.77 -9.12
C SER A 219 3.42 -3.28 -9.15
N TRP A 220 4.19 -2.51 -8.38
CA TRP A 220 4.25 -1.07 -8.60
C TRP A 220 4.87 -0.81 -9.98
N ARG A 221 4.61 0.37 -10.53
CA ARG A 221 5.24 0.83 -11.77
C ARG A 221 5.95 2.13 -11.50
N ARG A 222 7.25 2.16 -11.80
CA ARG A 222 8.02 3.40 -11.80
C ARG A 222 7.58 4.26 -12.97
N TRP A 223 7.59 5.57 -12.77
CA TRP A 223 7.21 6.55 -13.78
C TRP A 223 8.18 7.73 -13.76
N THR A 224 8.24 8.46 -14.87
CA THR A 224 9.04 9.67 -15.00
C THR A 224 8.36 10.72 -15.86
N TYR A 225 8.65 11.99 -15.57
CA TYR A 225 8.22 13.14 -16.34
C TYR A 225 9.37 14.14 -16.44
N GLU A 226 9.65 14.62 -17.64
CA GLU A 226 10.66 15.64 -17.89
C GLU A 226 10.02 17.03 -17.74
N TRP A 227 10.57 17.85 -16.83
CA TRP A 227 10.08 19.19 -16.57
C TRP A 227 11.16 20.23 -16.81
N THR A 228 10.91 21.12 -17.78
CA THR A 228 11.79 22.26 -18.04
C THR A 228 11.25 23.50 -17.35
N VAL A 229 12.00 24.02 -16.38
CA VAL A 229 11.67 25.23 -15.61
C VAL A 229 12.57 26.40 -15.99
N GLN A 230 11.94 27.52 -16.37
CA GLN A 230 12.62 28.69 -16.92
C GLN A 230 12.61 29.90 -15.98
N LYS A 231 11.86 29.83 -14.87
CA LYS A 231 11.73 30.94 -13.93
C LYS A 231 12.07 30.46 -12.51
N PRO A 232 12.84 31.24 -11.73
CA PRO A 232 13.01 30.98 -10.31
C PRO A 232 11.67 31.12 -9.59
N GLY A 233 11.51 30.41 -8.48
CA GLY A 233 10.30 30.48 -7.65
C GLY A 233 10.01 29.19 -6.90
N GLN A 234 8.93 29.22 -6.12
CA GLN A 234 8.41 28.04 -5.45
C GLN A 234 7.41 27.31 -6.36
N TYR A 235 7.54 26.00 -6.44
CA TYR A 235 6.69 25.15 -7.27
C TYR A 235 6.13 23.99 -6.44
N ALA A 236 4.81 23.80 -6.56
CA ALA A 236 4.13 22.63 -6.01
C ALA A 236 4.02 21.57 -7.10
N ILE A 237 4.81 20.50 -6.98
CA ILE A 237 4.79 19.36 -7.89
C ILE A 237 3.89 18.27 -7.32
N MET A 238 2.93 17.80 -8.11
CA MET A 238 1.95 16.81 -7.69
C MET A 238 1.96 15.59 -8.62
N SER A 239 1.70 14.40 -8.08
CA SER A 239 1.48 13.16 -8.86
C SER A 239 0.12 12.54 -8.58
N LYS A 240 -0.55 12.09 -9.65
CA LYS A 240 -1.88 11.47 -9.60
C LYS A 240 -1.92 10.26 -10.51
N ALA A 241 -2.17 9.08 -9.96
CA ALA A 241 -2.39 7.86 -10.73
C ALA A 241 -3.88 7.66 -11.06
N THR A 242 -4.15 6.96 -12.16
CA THR A 242 -5.47 6.48 -12.57
C THR A 242 -5.37 5.05 -13.07
N ASN A 243 -6.26 4.18 -12.62
CA ASN A 243 -6.31 2.78 -13.08
C ASN A 243 -7.28 2.61 -14.27
N GLU A 244 -7.35 1.40 -14.81
CA GLU A 244 -8.22 1.10 -15.96
C GLU A 244 -9.72 1.24 -15.68
N LEU A 245 -10.14 1.13 -14.42
CA LEU A 245 -11.52 1.37 -14.00
C LEU A 245 -11.87 2.87 -13.91
N GLY A 246 -10.90 3.76 -14.12
CA GLY A 246 -11.08 5.21 -13.98
C GLY A 246 -11.00 5.71 -12.54
N GLU A 247 -10.67 4.85 -11.58
CA GLU A 247 -10.41 5.26 -10.21
C GLU A 247 -9.12 6.08 -10.16
N SER A 248 -9.12 7.17 -9.38
CA SER A 248 -7.97 8.07 -9.26
C SER A 248 -7.84 8.63 -7.83
N GLN A 249 -6.64 9.10 -7.50
CA GLN A 249 -6.37 9.71 -6.20
C GLN A 249 -7.14 11.03 -6.01
N PRO A 250 -7.75 11.27 -4.84
CA PRO A 250 -8.35 12.55 -4.51
C PRO A 250 -7.29 13.58 -4.10
N MET A 251 -7.61 14.87 -4.20
CA MET A 251 -6.76 15.93 -3.62
C MET A 251 -6.61 15.78 -2.10
N GLU A 252 -7.67 15.35 -1.41
CA GLU A 252 -7.66 15.07 0.02
C GLU A 252 -8.27 13.70 0.27
N ALA A 253 -7.55 12.85 1.01
CA ALA A 253 -8.09 11.55 1.40
C ALA A 253 -9.17 11.72 2.48
N PRO A 254 -10.27 10.95 2.43
CA PRO A 254 -11.27 10.94 3.49
C PRO A 254 -10.65 10.59 4.84
N TRP A 255 -10.77 11.49 5.81
CA TRP A 255 -10.30 11.22 7.16
C TRP A 255 -11.15 10.12 7.83
N ASN A 256 -10.50 9.25 8.59
CA ASN A 256 -11.13 8.27 9.45
C ASN A 256 -10.38 8.17 10.78
N VAL A 257 -11.06 7.66 11.81
CA VAL A 257 -10.58 7.65 13.20
C VAL A 257 -9.23 6.94 13.35
N LYS A 258 -8.98 5.91 12.54
CA LYS A 258 -7.76 5.08 12.60
C LYS A 258 -6.66 5.55 11.63
N GLY A 259 -6.94 6.60 10.85
CA GLY A 259 -5.99 7.20 9.91
C GLY A 259 -5.48 6.22 8.87
N TYR A 260 -6.35 5.37 8.33
CA TYR A 260 -5.99 4.43 7.25
C TYR A 260 -6.30 4.98 5.86
N LEU A 261 -5.76 4.30 4.84
CA LEU A 261 -6.13 4.42 3.43
C LEU A 261 -5.91 5.82 2.84
N ASN A 262 -4.88 6.51 3.32
CA ASN A 262 -4.51 7.78 2.73
C ASN A 262 -3.87 7.55 1.35
N HIS A 263 -4.68 7.80 0.32
CA HIS A 263 -4.31 7.71 -1.08
C HIS A 263 -4.43 9.09 -1.75
N SER A 264 -4.32 10.18 -0.98
CA SER A 264 -4.37 11.53 -1.57
C SER A 264 -3.22 11.73 -2.54
N ILE A 265 -3.43 12.63 -3.50
CA ILE A 265 -2.39 13.15 -4.40
C ILE A 265 -1.19 13.56 -3.57
N HIS A 266 -0.01 13.06 -3.95
CA HIS A 266 1.24 13.44 -3.30
C HIS A 266 1.70 14.77 -3.87
N CYS A 267 2.14 15.67 -3.00
CA CYS A 267 2.64 16.98 -3.36
C CYS A 267 4.00 17.20 -2.71
N VAL A 268 4.98 17.65 -3.49
CA VAL A 268 6.27 18.15 -3.00
C VAL A 268 6.42 19.61 -3.39
N GLN A 269 6.87 20.43 -2.46
CA GLN A 269 7.29 21.80 -2.74
C GLN A 269 8.76 21.80 -3.12
N VAL A 270 9.14 22.51 -4.17
CA VAL A 270 10.54 22.71 -4.55
C VAL A 270 10.83 24.20 -4.73
N HIS A 271 12.07 24.58 -4.51
CA HIS A 271 12.55 25.94 -4.71
C HIS A 271 13.48 25.99 -5.91
N VAL A 272 13.06 26.65 -6.99
CA VAL A 272 13.87 26.80 -8.19
C VAL A 272 14.68 28.09 -8.09
N VAL A 273 16.00 27.96 -8.18
CA VAL A 273 16.94 29.07 -8.07
C VAL A 273 17.70 29.28 -9.38
N LYS A 274 18.10 30.52 -9.63
CA LYS A 274 19.08 30.82 -10.68
C LYS A 274 20.46 30.54 -10.08
N LEU A 275 21.20 29.58 -10.64
CA LEU A 275 22.58 29.35 -10.23
C LEU A 275 23.40 30.61 -10.51
N ASP A 276 24.06 31.15 -9.48
CA ASP A 276 25.03 32.23 -9.65
C ASP A 276 26.35 31.61 -10.18
N PRO A 277 26.85 32.03 -11.36
CA PRO A 277 28.09 31.49 -11.92
C PRO A 277 29.33 31.65 -11.01
N LYS A 278 29.26 32.49 -9.96
CA LYS A 278 30.41 32.87 -9.13
C LYS A 278 30.89 31.84 -8.10
N PHE A 279 30.24 30.69 -7.97
CA PHE A 279 30.61 29.66 -6.98
C PHE A 279 31.37 28.45 -7.54
N PHE A 280 31.79 28.50 -8.81
CA PHE A 280 32.71 27.53 -9.41
C PHE A 280 34.10 28.16 -9.62
N HIS A 281 34.79 28.51 -8.54
CA HIS A 281 36.22 28.84 -8.55
C HIS A 281 36.90 28.20 -7.35
#